data_AF-A0A9P5T776-F1
#
_entry.id   AF-A0A9P5T776-F1
#
_cell.length_a   1.000
_cell.length_b   1.000
_cell.length_c   1.000
_cell.angle_alpha   90.00
_cell.angle_beta   90.00
_cell.angle_gamma   90.00
#
_symmetry.space_group_name_H-M   'P 1'
#
loop_
_entity.id
_entity.type
_entity.pdbx_description
1 polymer ?
#
loop_
_entity_poly.entity_id
_entity_poly.type
_entity_poly.pdbx_seq_one_letter_code
_entity_poly.pdbx_strand_id
1 'polypeptide(L)'
;MRYDQTLTIKKPQSRRRRSFSKRRKNSNASVPTSDQWKSWKPMQFCAVEDSRNGERIIFRTGENILVLNHDWFPNEHYDLCDSWVGKIVDIRGNSPRNTWVIVQWYFSGKDIAEHEKAQKAGGGVGKGTSSYGKFERSLSQDRQVISTLSINGKAIVVDYDETAPLQEPISSECFYTRRTYNSLFGSVMPAFDPSIACRCKRHYNPDEADLMRFCPRDGCRHWCHESCLRENGFVSNKSPDERTQDFLDLPQAQVGRIPPDLLRLACTSIVKGGPTHGVAGNVKVVCEAREWVRLYASTPSSECRPGLLLRDITLDRWLDGLDGVEVEDLIYPDDESYFARKKVQTEAESLPYVCSHCEKPI
;
A
#
# COMPACT_ATOMS: atom_id res chain seq x y z
N MET A 1 33.52 -20.14 -2.24
CA MET A 1 34.09 -18.77 -2.17
C MET A 1 33.45 -18.05 -1.00
N ARG A 2 34.24 -17.73 0.04
CA ARG A 2 33.77 -17.00 1.23
C ARG A 2 33.92 -15.51 0.95
N TYR A 3 32.82 -14.77 0.97
CA TYR A 3 32.84 -13.31 0.99
C TYR A 3 32.76 -12.85 2.45
N ASP A 4 33.92 -12.51 3.02
CA ASP A 4 34.05 -11.81 4.28
C ASP A 4 34.72 -10.46 3.95
N GLN A 5 33.89 -9.49 3.59
CA GLN A 5 34.28 -8.08 3.48
C GLN A 5 33.15 -7.22 4.05
N THR A 6 33.20 -7.01 5.35
CA THR A 6 32.57 -5.85 5.99
C THR A 6 33.30 -4.60 5.52
N LEU A 7 32.82 -4.02 4.41
CA LEU A 7 33.16 -2.64 4.06
C LEU A 7 32.52 -1.74 5.12
N THR A 8 33.32 -1.31 6.09
CA THR A 8 32.99 -0.21 6.98
C THR A 8 32.91 1.07 6.13
N ILE A 9 31.71 1.41 5.68
CA ILE A 9 31.43 2.72 5.10
C ILE A 9 31.83 3.75 6.17
N LYS A 10 32.89 4.51 5.90
CA LYS A 10 33.26 5.67 6.72
C LYS A 10 32.08 6.63 6.68
N LYS A 11 31.44 6.82 7.83
CA LYS A 11 30.34 7.79 8.01
C LYS A 11 30.78 9.15 7.44
N PRO A 12 29.97 9.80 6.58
CA PRO A 12 30.19 11.20 6.27
C PRO A 12 30.16 11.97 7.59
N GLN A 13 31.22 12.71 7.89
CA GLN A 13 31.22 13.67 8.99
C GLN A 13 30.22 14.78 8.64
N SER A 14 28.96 14.64 9.06
CA SER A 14 27.96 15.67 8.87
C SER A 14 28.25 16.84 9.81
N ARG A 15 28.69 17.95 9.22
CA ARG A 15 28.79 19.26 9.87
C ARG A 15 27.39 19.86 10.02
N ARG A 16 26.80 19.66 11.19
CA ARG A 16 26.08 20.62 12.08
C ARG A 16 25.14 19.81 12.95
N ARG A 17 25.64 19.42 14.12
CA ARG A 17 24.83 18.94 15.24
C ARG A 17 23.87 20.06 15.63
N ARG A 18 22.59 19.94 15.25
CA ARG A 18 21.53 20.52 16.08
C ARG A 18 21.64 19.83 17.44
N SER A 19 21.78 20.61 18.49
CA SER A 19 21.92 20.15 19.86
C SER A 19 20.71 19.30 20.24
N PHE A 20 20.89 17.98 20.26
CA PHE A 20 19.93 17.07 20.84
C PHE A 20 19.76 17.40 22.33
N SER A 21 18.52 17.73 22.67
CA SER A 21 18.00 17.89 24.02
C SER A 21 18.37 16.70 24.91
N LYS A 22 18.45 16.96 26.22
CA LYS A 22 18.93 16.06 27.28
C LYS A 22 18.31 14.66 27.21
N ARG A 23 19.09 13.73 26.67
CA ARG A 23 18.87 12.28 26.61
C ARG A 23 18.51 11.72 28.01
N ARG A 24 17.35 11.06 28.13
CA ARG A 24 17.04 10.19 29.29
C ARG A 24 18.13 9.13 29.40
N LYS A 25 18.82 9.06 30.55
CA LYS A 25 19.76 7.98 30.91
C LYS A 25 18.97 6.70 31.21
N ASN A 26 18.34 6.09 30.21
CA ASN A 26 17.84 4.72 30.35
C ASN A 26 18.96 3.75 29.97
N SER A 27 19.34 2.89 30.93
CA SER A 27 20.26 1.74 30.88
C SER A 27 21.31 1.74 29.75
N ASN A 28 22.58 1.90 30.12
CA ASN A 28 23.78 1.82 29.28
C ASN A 28 24.04 0.44 28.63
N ALA A 29 23.04 -0.23 28.05
CA ALA A 29 23.29 -1.41 27.25
C ALA A 29 23.91 -0.96 25.92
N SER A 30 25.23 -1.08 25.81
CA SER A 30 25.93 -0.80 24.56
C SER A 30 25.46 -1.75 23.48
N VAL A 31 25.36 -1.26 22.23
CA VAL A 31 25.06 -2.11 21.06
C VAL A 31 26.03 -3.29 21.05
N PRO A 32 25.54 -4.54 20.90
CA PRO A 32 26.39 -5.73 20.92
C PRO A 32 27.44 -5.68 19.83
N THR A 33 28.66 -6.12 20.13
CA THR A 33 29.69 -6.35 19.10
C THR A 33 29.34 -7.56 18.25
N SER A 34 29.99 -7.72 17.09
CA SER A 34 29.78 -8.90 16.23
C SER A 34 30.09 -10.20 16.96
N ASP A 35 31.14 -10.23 17.78
CA ASP A 35 31.52 -11.42 18.55
C ASP A 35 30.52 -11.71 19.67
N GLN A 36 30.03 -10.67 20.35
CA GLN A 36 28.94 -10.81 21.31
C GLN A 36 27.69 -11.38 20.64
N TRP A 37 27.27 -10.82 19.50
CA TRP A 37 26.12 -11.32 18.74
C TRP A 37 26.25 -12.80 18.37
N LYS A 38 27.43 -13.20 17.86
CA LYS A 38 27.71 -14.59 17.48
C LYS A 38 27.66 -15.55 18.67
N SER A 39 28.10 -15.11 19.85
CA SER A 39 28.09 -15.91 21.09
C SER A 39 26.71 -16.02 21.75
N TRP A 40 25.77 -15.12 21.42
CA TRP A 40 24.43 -15.16 21.99
C TRP A 40 23.56 -16.25 21.36
N LYS A 41 22.63 -16.76 22.17
CA LYS A 41 21.70 -17.80 21.74
C LYS A 41 20.66 -17.22 20.78
N PRO A 42 20.43 -17.85 19.62
CA PRO A 42 19.27 -17.53 18.78
C PRO A 42 17.97 -17.74 19.55
N MET A 43 17.01 -16.85 19.34
CA MET A 43 15.69 -16.90 19.96
C MET A 43 14.61 -16.99 18.87
N GLN A 44 13.52 -17.69 19.15
CA GLN A 44 12.41 -17.80 18.20
C GLN A 44 11.51 -16.57 18.18
N PHE A 45 11.48 -15.82 19.28
CA PHE A 45 10.65 -14.64 19.44
C PHE A 45 11.26 -13.67 20.46
N CYS A 46 10.81 -12.43 20.43
CA CYS A 46 10.97 -11.47 21.53
C CYS A 46 9.61 -10.88 21.90
N ALA A 47 9.44 -10.50 23.17
CA ALA A 47 8.25 -9.82 23.65
C ALA A 47 8.60 -8.37 23.99
N VAL A 48 7.80 -7.43 23.50
CA VAL A 48 7.91 -6.00 23.81
C VAL A 48 6.61 -5.56 24.45
N GLU A 49 6.71 -4.77 25.51
CA GLU A 49 5.56 -4.19 26.18
C GLU A 49 5.16 -2.91 25.45
N ASP A 50 3.92 -2.83 24.97
CA ASP A 50 3.39 -1.63 24.33
C ASP A 50 3.24 -0.54 25.39
N SER A 51 3.94 0.57 25.19
CA SER A 51 3.95 1.69 26.12
C SER A 51 2.57 2.34 26.33
N ARG A 52 1.60 2.11 25.44
CA ARG A 52 0.27 2.73 25.50
C ARG A 52 -0.68 1.98 26.42
N ASN A 53 -0.66 0.66 26.41
CA ASN A 53 -1.62 -0.18 27.13
C ASN A 53 -0.97 -1.24 28.05
N GLY A 54 0.36 -1.37 28.05
CA GLY A 54 1.09 -2.38 28.83
C GLY A 54 0.98 -3.80 28.28
N GLU A 55 0.37 -3.99 27.10
CA GLU A 55 0.20 -5.29 26.49
C GLU A 55 1.53 -5.82 25.94
N ARG A 56 1.78 -7.12 26.10
CA ARG A 56 2.96 -7.76 25.54
C ARG A 56 2.72 -8.20 24.10
N ILE A 57 3.37 -7.52 23.17
CA ILE A 57 3.38 -7.87 21.76
C ILE A 57 4.54 -8.83 21.49
N ILE A 58 4.23 -9.99 20.90
CA ILE A 58 5.21 -11.00 20.50
C ILE A 58 5.64 -10.75 19.06
N PHE A 59 6.96 -10.71 18.85
CA PHE A 59 7.60 -10.56 17.55
C PHE A 59 8.42 -11.78 17.17
N ARG A 60 8.41 -12.14 15.89
CA ARG A 60 9.14 -13.27 15.29
C ARG A 60 10.01 -12.82 14.13
N THR A 61 10.97 -13.66 13.75
CA THR A 61 11.75 -13.45 12.53
C THR A 61 10.82 -13.41 11.32
N GLY A 62 11.04 -12.47 10.41
CA GLY A 62 10.23 -12.23 9.23
C GLY A 62 9.11 -11.20 9.41
N GLU A 63 8.72 -10.87 10.65
CA GLU A 63 7.71 -9.85 10.90
C GLU A 63 8.26 -8.44 10.70
N ASN A 64 7.37 -7.51 10.30
CA ASN A 64 7.70 -6.11 10.15
C ASN A 64 7.37 -5.34 11.45
N ILE A 65 8.22 -4.37 11.78
CA ILE A 65 8.18 -3.57 12.99
C ILE A 65 8.14 -2.08 12.68
N LEU A 66 7.54 -1.33 13.61
CA LEU A 66 7.61 0.12 13.66
C LEU A 66 8.64 0.56 14.69
N VAL A 67 9.45 1.55 14.30
CA VAL A 67 10.41 2.23 15.17
C VAL A 67 10.21 3.74 15.03
N LEU A 68 9.88 4.42 16.11
CA LEU A 68 9.64 5.86 16.09
C LEU A 68 10.96 6.63 15.95
N ASN A 69 10.94 7.69 15.14
CA ASN A 69 12.12 8.51 14.83
C ASN A 69 12.52 9.48 15.96
N HIS A 70 11.62 9.72 16.92
CA HIS A 70 11.78 10.75 17.95
C HIS A 70 11.53 10.22 19.36
N ASP A 71 12.12 10.92 20.34
CA ASP A 71 11.79 10.74 21.73
C ASP A 71 10.29 11.02 21.89
N TRP A 72 9.48 9.97 22.05
CA TRP A 72 8.02 10.07 22.14
C TRP A 72 7.62 11.08 23.22
N PHE A 73 6.92 12.14 22.79
CA PHE A 73 6.27 13.09 23.69
C PHE A 73 4.78 12.75 23.79
N PRO A 74 4.21 12.57 25.01
CA PRO A 74 2.82 12.11 25.21
C PRO A 74 1.71 12.92 24.53
N ASN A 75 2.01 14.12 24.00
CA ASN A 75 1.02 15.07 23.47
C ASN A 75 1.29 15.48 22.02
N GLU A 76 2.24 14.86 21.33
CA GLU A 76 2.49 15.15 19.90
C GLU A 76 1.76 14.14 19.03
N HIS A 77 0.98 14.64 18.05
CA HIS A 77 0.44 13.79 16.99
C HIS A 77 1.58 13.37 16.07
N TYR A 78 1.85 12.08 16.02
CA TYR A 78 2.83 11.49 15.09
C TYR A 78 2.10 10.99 13.85
N ASP A 79 2.57 11.44 12.69
CA ASP A 79 2.14 10.84 11.44
C ASP A 79 2.79 9.46 11.32
N LEU A 80 1.98 8.43 11.14
CA LEU A 80 2.48 7.06 11.03
C LEU A 80 3.51 6.96 9.90
N CYS A 81 3.34 7.72 8.82
CA CYS A 81 4.26 7.73 7.69
C CYS A 81 5.68 8.22 8.00
N ASP A 82 5.91 8.88 9.13
CA ASP A 82 7.24 9.34 9.53
C ASP A 82 8.00 8.28 10.36
N SER A 83 7.34 7.16 10.66
CA SER A 83 7.93 6.04 11.39
C SER A 83 8.90 5.25 10.51
N TRP A 84 9.98 4.76 11.12
CA TRP A 84 10.86 3.78 10.50
C TRP A 84 10.17 2.43 10.46
N VAL A 85 10.29 1.75 9.32
CA VAL A 85 9.74 0.42 9.12
C VAL A 85 10.89 -0.54 8.88
N GLY A 86 10.91 -1.66 9.60
CA GLY A 86 11.97 -2.66 9.49
C GLY A 86 11.42 -4.08 9.48
N LYS A 87 12.15 -5.02 8.88
CA LYS A 87 11.87 -6.45 8.93
C LYS A 87 12.84 -7.15 9.87
N ILE A 88 12.35 -7.94 10.82
CA ILE A 88 13.20 -8.70 11.73
C ILE A 88 13.88 -9.83 10.95
N VAL A 89 15.21 -9.86 10.96
CA VAL A 89 16.03 -10.87 10.28
C VAL A 89 16.55 -11.93 11.26
N ASP A 90 16.94 -11.52 12.45
CA ASP A 90 17.49 -12.41 13.48
C ASP A 90 17.18 -11.86 14.87
N ILE A 91 16.93 -12.74 15.83
CA ILE A 91 16.60 -12.40 17.21
C ILE A 91 17.58 -13.14 18.12
N ARG A 92 18.31 -12.40 18.96
CA ARG A 92 19.28 -12.99 19.89
C ARG A 92 19.25 -12.30 21.24
N GLY A 93 19.61 -13.05 22.27
CA GLY A 93 19.75 -12.51 23.61
C GLY A 93 20.58 -13.42 24.50
N ASN A 94 21.10 -12.85 25.59
CA ASN A 94 21.68 -13.63 26.69
C ASN A 94 20.66 -13.89 27.82
N SER A 95 19.56 -13.15 27.84
CA SER A 95 18.41 -13.33 28.74
C SER A 95 17.16 -12.70 28.10
N PRO A 96 15.94 -13.08 28.53
CA PRO A 96 14.70 -12.49 28.00
C PRO A 96 14.62 -10.96 28.15
N ARG A 97 15.30 -10.39 29.17
CA ARG A 97 15.33 -8.94 29.42
C ARG A 97 16.39 -8.19 28.61
N ASN A 98 17.30 -8.90 27.95
CA ASN A 98 18.36 -8.32 27.13
C ASN A 98 18.36 -9.02 25.78
N THR A 99 17.30 -8.73 25.03
CA THR A 99 17.06 -9.23 23.68
C THR A 99 17.33 -8.12 22.68
N TRP A 100 17.95 -8.49 21.57
CA TRP A 100 18.32 -7.60 20.48
C TRP A 100 17.92 -8.25 19.16
N VAL A 101 17.73 -7.43 18.14
CA VAL A 101 17.31 -7.87 16.81
C VAL A 101 18.20 -7.29 15.73
N ILE A 102 18.46 -8.08 14.68
CA ILE A 102 18.93 -7.54 13.40
C ILE A 102 17.69 -7.19 12.59
N VAL A 103 17.62 -5.93 12.16
CA VAL A 103 16.53 -5.38 11.37
C VAL A 103 17.05 -5.05 9.99
N GLN A 104 16.32 -5.44 8.95
CA GLN A 104 16.51 -4.99 7.57
C GLN A 104 15.54 -3.83 7.31
N TRP A 105 16.07 -2.67 6.93
CA TRP A 105 15.26 -1.45 6.87
C TRP A 105 14.47 -1.34 5.56
N TYR A 106 13.25 -0.83 5.66
CA TYR A 106 12.52 -0.29 4.53
C TYR A 106 12.75 1.23 4.46
N PHE A 107 13.09 1.72 3.28
CA PHE A 107 13.33 3.15 3.05
C PHE A 107 12.13 3.80 2.37
N SER A 108 11.77 5.00 2.83
CA SER A 108 10.87 5.89 2.10
C SER A 108 11.58 6.51 0.89
N GLY A 109 10.81 7.16 0.00
CA GLY A 109 11.39 7.96 -1.09
C GLY A 109 12.32 9.06 -0.58
N LYS A 110 12.04 9.62 0.61
CA LYS A 110 12.89 10.62 1.26
C LYS A 110 14.22 10.01 1.73
N ASP A 111 14.17 8.85 2.37
CA ASP A 111 15.38 8.17 2.86
C ASP A 111 16.29 7.78 1.69
N ILE A 112 15.72 7.29 0.59
CA ILE A 112 16.46 6.98 -0.64
C ILE A 112 17.12 8.25 -1.19
N ALA A 113 16.39 9.38 -1.28
CA ALA A 113 16.94 10.63 -1.76
C ALA A 113 18.10 11.14 -0.88
N GLU A 114 17.99 11.01 0.44
CA GLU A 114 19.04 11.38 1.39
C GLU A 114 20.26 10.45 1.29
N HIS A 115 20.02 9.14 1.15
CA HIS A 115 21.07 8.15 0.98
C HIS A 115 21.86 8.36 -0.33
N GLU A 116 21.17 8.59 -1.45
CA GLU A 116 21.80 8.90 -2.73
C GLU A 116 22.65 10.19 -2.69
N LYS A 117 22.15 11.23 -2.03
CA LYS A 117 22.91 12.49 -1.81
C LYS A 117 24.18 12.25 -1.00
N ALA A 118 24.14 11.36 -0.01
CA ALA A 118 25.30 11.04 0.80
C ALA A 118 26.37 10.24 0.03
N GLN A 119 25.96 9.37 -0.90
CA GLN A 119 26.89 8.57 -1.70
C GLN A 119 27.51 9.35 -2.86
N LYS A 120 26.75 10.21 -3.53
CA LYS A 120 27.23 11.01 -4.66
C LYS A 120 27.83 12.31 -4.13
N ALA A 121 29.15 12.38 -4.00
CA ALA A 121 29.90 13.58 -3.62
C ALA A 121 29.75 14.81 -4.56
N GLY A 122 28.77 14.82 -5.47
CA GLY A 122 28.57 15.81 -6.53
C GLY A 122 27.12 16.29 -6.74
N GLY A 123 26.22 16.15 -5.75
CA GLY A 123 24.94 16.88 -5.77
C GLY A 123 23.93 16.43 -6.84
N GLY A 124 24.01 15.19 -7.31
CA GLY A 124 22.99 14.62 -8.20
C GLY A 124 21.61 14.63 -7.53
N VAL A 125 20.64 15.31 -8.14
CA VAL A 125 19.24 15.27 -7.73
C VAL A 125 18.73 13.84 -7.91
N GLY A 126 18.16 13.25 -6.85
CA GLY A 126 17.52 11.94 -6.89
C GLY A 126 16.34 11.95 -7.87
N LYS A 127 16.61 11.61 -9.13
CA LYS A 127 15.59 11.48 -10.17
C LYS A 127 14.80 10.20 -9.87
N GLY A 128 13.59 10.34 -9.34
CA GLY A 128 12.66 9.22 -9.16
C GLY A 128 12.00 9.11 -7.78
N THR A 129 12.34 9.96 -6.81
CA THR A 129 11.72 9.89 -5.48
C THR A 129 10.40 10.66 -5.37
N SER A 130 10.10 11.55 -6.33
CA SER A 130 8.86 12.32 -6.35
C SER A 130 7.61 11.48 -6.61
N SER A 131 7.77 10.26 -7.13
CA SER A 131 6.68 9.32 -7.38
C SER A 131 6.41 8.37 -6.21
N TYR A 132 7.16 8.46 -5.12
CA TYR A 132 6.90 7.65 -3.93
C TYR A 132 5.69 8.19 -3.20
N GLY A 133 4.76 7.29 -2.87
CA GLY A 133 3.72 7.61 -1.91
C GLY A 133 4.28 7.79 -0.49
N LYS A 134 3.51 8.46 0.37
CA LYS A 134 3.76 8.77 1.78
C LYS A 134 4.03 7.51 2.57
N PHE A 135 3.23 6.48 2.33
CA PHE A 135 3.35 5.15 2.95
C PHE A 135 4.13 4.15 2.07
N GLU A 136 4.65 4.56 0.91
CA GLU A 136 5.48 3.69 0.08
C GLU A 136 6.84 3.45 0.74
N ARG A 137 7.25 2.20 0.70
CA ARG A 137 8.48 1.70 1.30
C ARG A 137 9.21 0.79 0.33
N SER A 138 10.53 0.86 0.32
CA SER A 138 11.38 -0.06 -0.44
C SER A 138 12.31 -0.81 0.47
N LEU A 139 12.21 -2.15 0.46
CA LEU A 139 13.08 -2.99 1.28
C LEU A 139 14.53 -2.82 0.83
N SER A 140 15.39 -2.38 1.75
CA SER A 140 16.82 -2.14 1.48
C SER A 140 17.67 -3.36 1.81
N GLN A 141 18.95 -3.36 1.42
CA GLN A 141 19.93 -4.35 1.90
C GLN A 141 20.53 -3.96 3.27
N ASP A 142 20.18 -2.78 3.79
CA ASP A 142 20.77 -2.24 4.99
C ASP A 142 20.23 -2.94 6.22
N ARG A 143 21.17 -3.46 7.03
CA ARG A 143 20.88 -4.18 8.26
C ARG A 143 21.50 -3.50 9.45
N GLN A 144 20.76 -3.45 10.55
CA GLN A 144 21.22 -2.85 11.80
C GLN A 144 20.80 -3.69 13.00
N VAL A 145 21.70 -3.78 13.99
CA VAL A 145 21.37 -4.32 15.32
C VAL A 145 20.71 -3.24 16.16
N ILE A 146 19.49 -3.48 16.62
CA ILE A 146 18.76 -2.58 17.54
C ILE A 146 18.27 -3.35 18.78
N SER A 147 18.04 -2.61 19.87
CA SER A 147 17.42 -3.16 21.07
C SER A 147 15.94 -3.39 20.82
N THR A 148 15.37 -4.45 21.38
CA THR A 148 13.91 -4.67 21.30
C THR A 148 13.11 -3.57 22.00
N LEU A 149 13.74 -2.82 22.92
CA LEU A 149 13.13 -1.66 23.58
C LEU A 149 12.91 -0.47 22.63
N SER A 150 13.50 -0.49 21.44
CA SER A 150 13.28 0.53 20.40
C SER A 150 12.09 0.22 19.49
N ILE A 151 11.46 -0.95 19.65
CA ILE A 151 10.31 -1.37 18.83
C ILE A 151 9.04 -0.78 19.45
N ASN A 152 8.23 -0.10 18.63
CA ASN A 152 7.00 0.55 19.07
C ASN A 152 5.74 -0.25 18.73
N GLY A 153 5.82 -1.18 17.77
CA GLY A 153 4.67 -1.98 17.37
C GLY A 153 4.94 -2.82 16.13
N LYS A 154 3.91 -3.53 15.68
CA LYS A 154 3.94 -4.24 14.39
C LYS A 154 3.66 -3.25 13.26
N ALA A 155 4.38 -3.40 12.16
CA ALA A 155 4.05 -2.74 10.91
C ALA A 155 3.33 -3.74 10.00
N ILE A 156 2.29 -3.27 9.30
CA ILE A 156 1.73 -4.00 8.16
C ILE A 156 2.31 -3.35 6.92
N VAL A 157 3.03 -4.15 6.12
CA VAL A 157 3.59 -3.71 4.83
C VAL A 157 3.02 -4.64 3.77
N VAL A 158 2.17 -4.11 2.90
CA VAL A 158 1.49 -4.88 1.86
C VAL A 158 2.33 -4.86 0.58
N ASP A 159 2.47 -6.01 -0.08
CA ASP A 159 3.07 -6.06 -1.41
C ASP A 159 2.07 -5.51 -2.42
N TYR A 160 2.46 -4.42 -3.11
CA TYR A 160 1.67 -3.81 -4.16
C TYR A 160 2.25 -4.19 -5.53
N ASP A 161 1.53 -5.02 -6.28
CA ASP A 161 1.90 -5.39 -7.64
C ASP A 161 1.12 -4.52 -8.63
N GLU A 162 1.79 -3.53 -9.23
CA GLU A 162 1.18 -2.66 -10.25
C GLU A 162 0.77 -3.42 -11.53
N THR A 163 1.33 -4.61 -11.75
CA THR A 163 1.00 -5.46 -12.90
C THR A 163 -0.20 -6.37 -12.64
N ALA A 164 -0.56 -6.56 -11.36
CA ALA A 164 -1.71 -7.37 -10.98
C ALA A 164 -3.01 -6.64 -11.36
N PRO A 165 -3.80 -7.18 -12.31
CA PRO A 165 -5.01 -6.51 -12.78
C PRO A 165 -6.12 -6.48 -11.72
N LEU A 166 -6.07 -7.39 -10.75
CA LEU A 166 -7.05 -7.57 -9.69
C LEU A 166 -6.37 -7.52 -8.31
N GLN A 167 -5.53 -6.50 -8.10
CA GLN A 167 -4.91 -6.24 -6.81
C GLN A 167 -5.98 -6.02 -5.72
N GLU A 168 -5.79 -6.67 -4.56
CA GLU A 168 -6.62 -6.45 -3.37
C GLU A 168 -6.60 -4.97 -2.95
N PRO A 169 -7.71 -4.42 -2.41
CA PRO A 169 -7.72 -3.08 -1.83
C PRO A 169 -6.59 -2.91 -0.81
N ILE A 170 -5.89 -1.78 -0.90
CA ILE A 170 -4.85 -1.38 0.04
C ILE A 170 -5.24 -0.02 0.58
N SER A 171 -5.46 0.10 1.89
CA SER A 171 -5.83 1.35 2.54
C SER A 171 -4.77 2.45 2.30
N SER A 172 -5.23 3.71 2.24
CA SER A 172 -4.38 4.90 2.10
C SER A 172 -3.43 5.12 3.28
N GLU A 173 -3.72 4.52 4.45
CA GLU A 173 -2.88 4.60 5.66
C GLU A 173 -1.99 3.36 5.87
N CYS A 174 -1.99 2.42 4.93
CA CYS A 174 -1.21 1.20 5.03
C CYS A 174 0.17 1.38 4.37
N PHE A 175 1.23 0.91 5.03
CA PHE A 175 2.51 0.81 4.35
C PHE A 175 2.42 -0.21 3.22
N TYR A 176 3.05 0.11 2.10
CA TYR A 176 3.12 -0.80 0.98
C TYR A 176 4.49 -0.76 0.33
N THR A 177 4.84 -1.86 -0.35
CA THR A 177 6.07 -1.98 -1.11
C THR A 177 5.76 -2.52 -2.49
N ARG A 178 6.29 -1.84 -3.50
CA ARG A 178 6.25 -2.30 -4.90
C ARG A 178 7.66 -2.46 -5.48
N ARG A 179 8.69 -2.11 -4.69
CA ARG A 179 10.08 -2.03 -5.12
C ARG A 179 11.03 -2.38 -3.98
N THR A 180 12.22 -2.83 -4.33
CA THR A 180 13.37 -3.01 -3.44
C THR A 180 14.40 -1.93 -3.73
N TYR A 181 15.18 -1.55 -2.72
CA TYR A 181 16.26 -0.58 -2.87
C TYR A 181 17.61 -1.26 -2.67
N ASN A 182 18.46 -1.20 -3.68
CA ASN A 182 19.84 -1.63 -3.58
C ASN A 182 20.69 -0.44 -3.11
N SER A 183 20.93 -0.36 -1.81
CA SER A 183 21.74 0.69 -1.18
C SER A 183 23.21 0.66 -1.62
N LEU A 184 23.74 -0.50 -2.04
CA LEU A 184 25.13 -0.58 -2.51
C LEU A 184 25.32 0.15 -3.86
N PHE A 185 24.32 0.05 -4.76
CA PHE A 185 24.38 0.65 -6.09
C PHE A 185 23.54 1.92 -6.24
N GLY A 186 22.73 2.27 -5.23
CA GLY A 186 21.79 3.37 -5.29
C GLY A 186 20.74 3.17 -6.39
N SER A 187 20.18 1.97 -6.50
CA SER A 187 19.20 1.62 -7.53
C SER A 187 17.93 1.01 -6.95
N VAL A 188 16.79 1.28 -7.59
CA VAL A 188 15.48 0.75 -7.21
C VAL A 188 15.06 -0.33 -8.21
N MET A 189 14.50 -1.45 -7.73
CA MET A 189 14.06 -2.58 -8.56
C MET A 189 12.64 -3.04 -8.22
N PRO A 190 11.82 -3.47 -9.20
CA PRO A 190 12.10 -3.46 -10.63
C PRO A 190 12.21 -2.03 -11.17
N ALA A 191 12.87 -1.90 -12.33
CA ALA A 191 12.90 -0.63 -13.04
C ALA A 191 11.48 -0.24 -13.49
N PHE A 192 11.25 1.05 -13.71
CA PHE A 192 9.97 1.53 -14.21
C PHE A 192 9.62 0.89 -15.55
N ASP A 193 8.45 0.26 -15.61
CA ASP A 193 7.87 -0.22 -16.86
C ASP A 193 6.85 0.80 -17.39
N PRO A 194 7.15 1.50 -18.50
CA PRO A 194 6.22 2.46 -19.09
C PRO A 194 5.02 1.80 -19.78
N SER A 195 4.99 0.47 -19.93
CA SER A 195 3.88 -0.26 -20.55
C SER A 195 2.64 -0.33 -19.64
N ILE A 196 2.85 -0.45 -18.32
CA ILE A 196 1.78 -0.49 -17.30
C ILE A 196 1.34 0.90 -16.82
N ALA A 197 2.09 1.94 -17.20
CA ALA A 197 1.82 3.31 -16.81
C ALA A 197 0.70 3.95 -17.65
N CYS A 198 0.09 5.00 -17.11
CA CYS A 198 -0.75 5.89 -17.90
C CYS A 198 0.00 6.42 -19.13
N ARG A 199 -0.73 6.89 -20.14
CA ARG A 199 -0.16 7.52 -21.35
C ARG A 199 0.83 8.65 -21.09
N CYS A 200 0.76 9.34 -19.95
CA CYS A 200 1.74 10.36 -19.56
C CYS A 200 3.11 9.79 -19.17
N LYS A 201 3.24 8.46 -19.08
CA LYS A 201 4.45 7.72 -18.70
C LYS A 201 5.03 8.15 -17.36
N ARG A 202 4.18 8.67 -16.47
CA ARG A 202 4.50 8.93 -15.06
C ARG A 202 4.17 7.70 -14.22
N HIS A 203 4.96 7.47 -13.19
CA HIS A 203 4.61 6.54 -12.13
C HIS A 203 3.30 6.97 -11.47
N TYR A 204 2.49 6.00 -11.11
CA TYR A 204 1.36 6.22 -10.23
C TYR A 204 1.83 6.59 -8.82
N ASN A 205 1.27 7.66 -8.26
CA ASN A 205 1.44 8.06 -6.87
C ASN A 205 0.04 8.14 -6.23
N PRO A 206 -0.28 7.31 -5.21
CA PRO A 206 -1.61 7.29 -4.60
C PRO A 206 -1.96 8.57 -3.82
N ASP A 207 -0.97 9.39 -3.46
CA ASP A 207 -1.22 10.65 -2.75
C ASP A 207 -1.52 11.83 -3.69
N GLU A 208 -1.33 11.65 -5.01
CA GLU A 208 -1.75 12.67 -5.97
C GLU A 208 -3.29 12.75 -5.97
N ALA A 209 -3.83 13.97 -6.02
CA ALA A 209 -5.27 14.19 -6.08
C ALA A 209 -5.90 13.70 -7.40
N ASP A 210 -5.07 13.44 -8.41
CA ASP A 210 -5.48 12.99 -9.74
C ASP A 210 -5.70 11.48 -9.74
N LEU A 211 -6.96 11.08 -9.63
CA LEU A 211 -7.39 9.67 -9.61
C LEU A 211 -7.04 8.96 -10.91
N MET A 212 -6.90 7.64 -10.85
CA MET A 212 -6.77 6.81 -12.05
C MET A 212 -8.04 5.98 -12.30
N ARG A 213 -8.43 5.88 -13.57
CA ARG A 213 -9.49 5.00 -14.09
C ARG A 213 -8.90 3.74 -14.71
N PHE A 214 -9.55 2.60 -14.52
CA PHE A 214 -9.11 1.32 -15.10
C PHE A 214 -10.04 0.84 -16.20
N CYS A 215 -9.47 0.34 -17.29
CA CYS A 215 -10.24 -0.38 -18.29
C CYS A 215 -10.29 -1.89 -17.97
N PRO A 216 -11.45 -2.45 -17.61
CA PRO A 216 -11.57 -3.87 -17.20
C PRO A 216 -11.52 -4.86 -18.37
N ARG A 217 -11.55 -4.38 -19.63
CA ARG A 217 -11.69 -5.27 -20.80
C ARG A 217 -10.45 -6.12 -20.98
N ASP A 218 -10.68 -7.39 -21.30
CA ASP A 218 -9.61 -8.32 -21.65
C ASP A 218 -8.83 -7.80 -22.86
N GLY A 219 -7.49 -7.83 -22.76
CA GLY A 219 -6.58 -7.24 -23.74
C GLY A 219 -6.30 -5.75 -23.57
N CYS A 220 -7.09 -5.01 -22.79
CA CYS A 220 -6.79 -3.61 -22.45
C CYS A 220 -6.13 -3.50 -21.07
N ARG A 221 -6.86 -3.61 -19.95
CA ARG A 221 -6.32 -3.59 -18.58
C ARG A 221 -5.33 -2.44 -18.27
N HIS A 222 -5.56 -1.26 -18.82
CA HIS A 222 -4.73 -0.07 -18.58
C HIS A 222 -5.34 0.88 -17.54
N TRP A 223 -4.48 1.45 -16.71
CA TRP A 223 -4.80 2.57 -15.82
C TRP A 223 -4.52 3.91 -16.51
N CYS A 224 -5.43 4.88 -16.39
CA CYS A 224 -5.25 6.23 -16.93
C CYS A 224 -5.65 7.29 -15.90
N HIS A 225 -4.82 8.32 -15.72
CA HIS A 225 -5.19 9.47 -14.90
C HIS A 225 -6.42 10.17 -15.48
N GLU A 226 -7.30 10.66 -14.62
CA GLU A 226 -8.48 11.43 -15.01
C GLU A 226 -8.12 12.70 -15.77
N SER A 227 -7.11 13.44 -15.30
CA SER A 227 -6.60 14.62 -16.00
C SER A 227 -6.21 14.28 -17.44
N CYS A 228 -5.47 13.18 -17.64
CA CYS A 228 -4.99 12.74 -18.94
C CYS A 228 -6.13 12.33 -19.87
N LEU A 229 -7.21 11.74 -19.34
CA LEU A 229 -8.40 11.41 -20.13
C LEU A 229 -9.12 12.69 -20.56
N ARG A 230 -9.34 13.62 -19.63
CA ARG A 230 -10.04 14.89 -19.88
C ARG A 230 -9.31 15.77 -20.88
N GLU A 231 -8.01 16.01 -20.67
CA GLU A 231 -7.16 16.86 -21.52
C GLU A 231 -7.05 16.35 -22.96
N ASN A 232 -7.30 15.07 -23.17
CA ASN A 232 -7.24 14.44 -24.49
C ASN A 232 -8.61 14.08 -25.06
N GLY A 233 -9.70 14.59 -24.47
CA GLY A 233 -11.05 14.41 -25.00
C GLY A 233 -11.65 13.00 -24.84
N PHE A 234 -11.09 12.16 -23.96
CA PHE A 234 -11.62 10.82 -23.66
C PHE A 234 -12.74 10.87 -22.62
N VAL A 235 -13.73 11.72 -22.88
CA VAL A 235 -14.93 11.89 -22.07
C VAL A 235 -16.10 11.32 -22.87
N SER A 236 -16.97 10.57 -22.21
CA SER A 236 -18.19 10.02 -22.81
C SER A 236 -19.33 11.00 -22.60
N ASN A 237 -20.31 11.00 -23.50
CA ASN A 237 -21.57 11.73 -23.33
C ASN A 237 -22.73 10.80 -22.95
N LYS A 238 -22.43 9.51 -22.72
CA LYS A 238 -23.45 8.49 -22.41
C LYS A 238 -23.99 8.67 -21.00
N SER A 239 -25.28 8.41 -20.83
CA SER A 239 -25.91 8.39 -19.51
C SER A 239 -25.35 7.26 -18.63
N PRO A 240 -25.51 7.32 -17.28
CA PRO A 240 -25.19 6.20 -16.39
C PRO A 240 -25.84 4.87 -16.81
N ASP A 241 -27.09 4.91 -17.29
CA ASP A 241 -27.83 3.73 -17.73
C ASP A 241 -27.26 3.14 -19.01
N GLU A 242 -26.96 3.98 -20.01
CA GLU A 242 -26.34 3.56 -21.27
C GLU A 242 -24.96 2.92 -21.02
N ARG A 243 -24.20 3.48 -20.09
CA ARG A 243 -22.91 2.90 -19.67
C ARG A 243 -23.09 1.54 -19.03
N THR A 244 -24.02 1.42 -18.09
CA THR A 244 -24.32 0.17 -17.41
C THR A 244 -24.64 -0.93 -18.43
N GLN A 245 -25.47 -0.61 -19.42
CA GLN A 245 -25.79 -1.54 -20.51
C GLN A 245 -24.55 -1.91 -21.32
N ASP A 246 -23.74 -0.93 -21.74
CA ASP A 246 -22.48 -1.18 -22.48
C ASP A 246 -21.46 -2.03 -21.70
N PHE A 247 -21.41 -1.87 -20.38
CA PHE A 247 -20.43 -2.57 -19.53
C PHE A 247 -20.82 -4.01 -19.25
N LEU A 248 -22.09 -4.23 -18.98
CA LEU A 248 -22.59 -5.54 -18.63
C LEU A 248 -22.81 -6.41 -19.88
N ASP A 249 -23.05 -5.77 -21.03
CA ASP A 249 -23.40 -6.46 -22.29
C ASP A 249 -24.58 -7.43 -22.08
N LEU A 250 -25.54 -7.01 -21.26
CA LEU A 250 -26.68 -7.83 -20.85
C LEU A 250 -27.99 -7.34 -21.48
N PRO A 251 -28.82 -8.26 -22.02
CA PRO A 251 -30.19 -7.93 -22.39
C PRO A 251 -30.97 -7.38 -21.19
N GLN A 252 -31.72 -6.30 -21.40
CA GLN A 252 -32.48 -5.62 -20.32
C GLN A 252 -33.43 -6.55 -19.55
N ALA A 253 -33.96 -7.59 -20.22
CA ALA A 253 -34.83 -8.60 -19.60
C ALA A 253 -34.14 -9.45 -18.51
N GLN A 254 -32.80 -9.49 -18.48
CA GLN A 254 -32.03 -10.26 -17.48
C GLN A 254 -31.66 -9.42 -16.25
N VAL A 255 -31.73 -8.07 -16.35
CA VAL A 255 -31.30 -7.16 -15.29
C VAL A 255 -32.16 -7.29 -14.03
N GLY A 256 -33.47 -7.48 -14.16
CA GLY A 256 -34.40 -7.54 -13.03
C GLY A 256 -34.23 -8.73 -12.08
N ARG A 257 -33.34 -9.68 -12.39
CA ARG A 257 -33.05 -10.86 -11.55
C ARG A 257 -31.78 -10.73 -10.72
N ILE A 258 -30.96 -9.74 -11.04
CA ILE A 258 -29.69 -9.54 -10.38
C ILE A 258 -29.97 -8.83 -9.05
N PRO A 259 -29.39 -9.28 -7.92
CA PRO A 259 -29.49 -8.57 -6.65
C PRO A 259 -29.12 -7.08 -6.81
N PRO A 260 -29.95 -6.14 -6.33
CA PRO A 260 -29.73 -4.71 -6.54
C PRO A 260 -28.35 -4.21 -6.06
N ASP A 261 -27.85 -4.73 -4.94
CA ASP A 261 -26.54 -4.34 -4.39
C ASP A 261 -25.38 -4.85 -5.26
N LEU A 262 -25.48 -6.08 -5.76
CA LEU A 262 -24.51 -6.63 -6.71
C LEU A 262 -24.49 -5.82 -8.02
N LEU A 263 -25.66 -5.45 -8.52
CA LEU A 263 -25.79 -4.62 -9.72
C LEU A 263 -25.17 -3.24 -9.47
N ARG A 264 -25.50 -2.59 -8.34
CA ARG A 264 -24.92 -1.30 -7.93
C ARG A 264 -23.39 -1.36 -7.91
N LEU A 265 -22.83 -2.37 -7.27
CA LEU A 265 -21.39 -2.57 -7.16
C LEU A 265 -20.72 -2.84 -8.52
N ALA A 266 -21.34 -3.63 -9.39
CA ALA A 266 -20.86 -3.89 -10.74
C ALA A 266 -20.88 -2.64 -11.64
N CYS A 267 -21.82 -1.72 -11.39
CA CYS A 267 -21.94 -0.44 -12.10
C CYS A 267 -20.97 0.64 -11.61
N THR A 268 -20.34 0.44 -10.45
CA THR A 268 -19.34 1.38 -9.92
C THR A 268 -18.17 1.53 -10.89
N SER A 269 -17.67 2.77 -11.01
CA SER A 269 -16.47 3.03 -11.79
C SER A 269 -15.25 2.42 -11.11
N ILE A 270 -14.32 1.88 -11.90
CA ILE A 270 -13.08 1.37 -11.33
C ILE A 270 -12.08 2.52 -11.18
N VAL A 271 -11.72 2.80 -9.93
CA VAL A 271 -10.92 3.94 -9.52
C VAL A 271 -9.86 3.53 -8.51
N LYS A 272 -8.70 4.19 -8.54
CA LYS A 272 -7.69 4.12 -7.47
C LYS A 272 -7.02 5.46 -7.23
N GLY A 273 -6.43 5.61 -6.05
CA GLY A 273 -5.73 6.81 -5.60
C GLY A 273 -6.59 7.72 -4.74
N GLY A 274 -5.92 8.72 -4.17
CA GLY A 274 -6.52 9.62 -3.21
C GLY A 274 -6.79 8.97 -1.85
N PRO A 275 -7.22 9.77 -0.87
CA PRO A 275 -7.50 9.29 0.48
C PRO A 275 -8.67 8.29 0.53
N THR A 276 -9.63 8.41 -0.39
CA THR A 276 -10.85 7.61 -0.40
C THR A 276 -10.66 6.22 -0.99
N HIS A 277 -9.99 6.07 -2.13
CA HIS A 277 -9.92 4.77 -2.81
C HIS A 277 -8.69 3.95 -2.40
N GLY A 278 -7.82 4.50 -1.57
CA GLY A 278 -6.58 3.86 -1.18
C GLY A 278 -5.61 3.67 -2.35
N VAL A 279 -4.58 2.83 -2.12
CA VAL A 279 -3.48 2.64 -3.06
C VAL A 279 -3.89 1.80 -4.26
N ALA A 280 -4.59 0.68 -4.04
CA ALA A 280 -4.99 -0.23 -5.11
C ALA A 280 -6.37 0.06 -5.71
N GLY A 281 -7.20 0.86 -5.02
CA GLY A 281 -8.56 1.14 -5.49
C GLY A 281 -9.54 0.01 -5.25
N ASN A 282 -10.63 0.05 -6.01
CA ASN A 282 -11.75 -0.90 -5.94
C ASN A 282 -11.75 -1.94 -7.08
N VAL A 283 -10.65 -2.04 -7.85
CA VAL A 283 -10.59 -2.84 -9.10
C VAL A 283 -11.00 -4.28 -8.92
N LYS A 284 -10.51 -4.96 -7.87
CA LYS A 284 -10.82 -6.37 -7.66
C LYS A 284 -12.31 -6.56 -7.40
N VAL A 285 -12.84 -5.85 -6.42
CA VAL A 285 -14.23 -5.99 -5.97
C VAL A 285 -15.21 -5.69 -7.10
N VAL A 286 -15.00 -4.60 -7.84
CA VAL A 286 -15.88 -4.23 -8.96
C VAL A 286 -15.77 -5.23 -10.11
N CYS A 287 -14.57 -5.73 -10.44
CA CYS A 287 -14.43 -6.76 -11.47
C CYS A 287 -15.09 -8.07 -11.08
N GLU A 288 -14.96 -8.51 -9.82
CA GLU A 288 -15.63 -9.71 -9.32
C GLU A 288 -17.15 -9.55 -9.29
N ALA A 289 -17.66 -8.38 -8.89
CA ALA A 289 -19.08 -8.06 -8.98
C ALA A 289 -19.59 -8.20 -10.44
N ARG A 290 -18.83 -7.71 -11.42
CA ARG A 290 -19.16 -7.84 -12.85
C ARG A 290 -19.12 -9.30 -13.31
N GLU A 291 -18.19 -10.12 -12.83
CA GLU A 291 -18.16 -11.56 -13.10
C GLU A 291 -19.42 -12.25 -12.54
N TRP A 292 -19.79 -11.94 -11.30
CA TRP A 292 -21.02 -12.43 -10.69
C TRP A 292 -22.27 -12.03 -11.48
N VAL A 293 -22.37 -10.76 -11.90
CA VAL A 293 -23.49 -10.29 -12.74
C VAL A 293 -23.62 -11.10 -14.03
N ARG A 294 -22.50 -11.37 -14.73
CA ARG A 294 -22.50 -12.20 -15.94
C ARG A 294 -22.92 -13.65 -15.64
N LEU A 295 -22.46 -14.20 -14.52
CA LEU A 295 -22.84 -15.55 -14.10
C LEU A 295 -24.35 -15.65 -13.82
N TYR A 296 -24.92 -14.66 -13.12
CA TYR A 296 -26.36 -14.59 -12.87
C TYR A 296 -27.16 -14.47 -14.17
N ALA A 297 -26.72 -13.61 -15.08
CA ALA A 297 -27.43 -13.36 -16.32
C ALA A 297 -27.39 -14.54 -17.30
N SER A 298 -26.31 -15.33 -17.28
CA SER A 298 -26.16 -16.54 -18.09
C SER A 298 -26.86 -17.77 -17.49
N THR A 299 -27.23 -17.74 -16.21
CA THR A 299 -27.90 -18.86 -15.54
C THR A 299 -29.39 -18.93 -15.93
N PRO A 300 -29.90 -20.07 -16.45
CA PRO A 300 -31.32 -20.24 -16.76
C PRO A 300 -32.20 -20.00 -15.53
N SER A 301 -33.39 -19.43 -15.72
CA SER A 301 -34.33 -19.11 -14.62
C SER A 301 -34.70 -20.31 -13.75
N SER A 302 -34.70 -21.52 -14.32
CA SER A 302 -34.98 -22.77 -13.62
C SER A 302 -33.86 -23.22 -12.68
N GLU A 303 -32.66 -22.65 -12.83
CA GLU A 303 -31.42 -23.03 -12.15
C GLU A 303 -30.86 -21.92 -11.26
N CYS A 304 -31.53 -20.76 -11.17
CA CYS A 304 -31.25 -19.71 -10.18
C CYS A 304 -31.53 -20.25 -8.76
N ARG A 305 -30.61 -21.07 -8.24
CA ARG A 305 -30.67 -21.70 -6.93
C ARG A 305 -29.60 -21.11 -6.01
N PRO A 306 -29.79 -21.23 -4.68
CA PRO A 306 -28.70 -21.08 -3.73
C PRO A 306 -27.62 -22.12 -4.09
N GLY A 307 -26.43 -21.66 -4.48
CA GLY A 307 -25.33 -22.54 -4.90
C GLY A 307 -24.63 -22.17 -6.21
N LEU A 308 -24.90 -21.00 -6.81
CA LEU A 308 -23.99 -20.46 -7.83
C LEU A 308 -22.61 -20.26 -7.21
N LEU A 309 -21.60 -20.85 -7.85
CA LEU A 309 -20.21 -20.79 -7.41
C LEU A 309 -19.39 -19.98 -8.42
N LEU A 310 -18.75 -18.91 -7.94
CA LEU A 310 -17.65 -18.26 -8.63
C LEU A 310 -16.36 -18.66 -7.91
N ARG A 311 -15.50 -19.44 -8.59
CA ARG A 311 -14.24 -19.94 -8.01
C ARG A 311 -14.45 -20.67 -6.67
N ASP A 312 -15.44 -21.56 -6.63
CA ASP A 312 -15.82 -22.36 -5.44
C ASP A 312 -16.36 -21.56 -4.25
N ILE A 313 -16.73 -20.29 -4.44
CA ILE A 313 -17.32 -19.41 -3.42
C ILE A 313 -18.76 -19.10 -3.83
N THR A 314 -19.70 -19.19 -2.89
CA THR A 314 -21.10 -18.78 -3.11
C THR A 314 -21.21 -17.26 -3.11
N LEU A 315 -22.26 -16.70 -3.74
CA LEU A 315 -22.47 -15.25 -3.69
C LEU A 315 -22.57 -14.78 -2.24
N ASP A 316 -23.35 -15.46 -1.41
CA ASP A 316 -23.51 -15.11 0.01
C ASP A 316 -22.17 -15.08 0.74
N ARG A 317 -21.31 -16.10 0.54
CA ARG A 317 -19.99 -16.12 1.17
C ARG A 317 -19.05 -15.05 0.63
N TRP A 318 -19.20 -14.68 -0.65
CA TRP A 318 -18.45 -13.57 -1.23
C TRP A 318 -18.92 -12.24 -0.66
N LEU A 319 -20.23 -12.03 -0.50
CA LEU A 319 -20.83 -10.87 0.15
C LEU A 319 -20.47 -10.81 1.65
N ASP A 320 -20.53 -11.91 2.39
CA ASP A 320 -20.08 -12.02 3.78
C ASP A 320 -18.57 -11.71 3.91
N GLY A 321 -17.79 -11.97 2.86
CA GLY A 321 -16.38 -11.59 2.80
C GLY A 321 -16.17 -10.09 2.59
N LEU A 322 -17.20 -9.38 2.12
CA LEU A 322 -17.27 -7.92 2.11
C LEU A 322 -17.74 -7.40 3.47
N ASP A 323 -18.54 -8.15 4.25
CA ASP A 323 -19.01 -7.75 5.59
C ASP A 323 -17.83 -7.53 6.56
N GLY A 324 -17.44 -6.26 6.70
CA GLY A 324 -16.21 -5.81 7.36
C GLY A 324 -15.59 -4.61 6.64
N VAL A 325 -15.97 -4.41 5.39
CA VAL A 325 -15.88 -3.17 4.63
C VAL A 325 -17.32 -2.84 4.24
N GLU A 326 -17.95 -1.81 4.82
CA GLU A 326 -19.32 -1.53 4.41
C GLU A 326 -19.32 -1.33 2.88
N VAL A 327 -20.33 -1.85 2.18
CA VAL A 327 -20.42 -1.65 0.72
C VAL A 327 -20.43 -0.15 0.43
N GLU A 328 -21.02 0.60 1.34
CA GLU A 328 -20.94 2.03 1.49
C GLU A 328 -19.49 2.50 1.60
N ASP A 329 -18.61 1.92 2.44
CA ASP A 329 -17.18 2.27 2.50
C ASP A 329 -16.39 1.97 1.21
N LEU A 330 -16.79 0.95 0.45
CA LEU A 330 -16.19 0.62 -0.85
C LEU A 330 -16.62 1.57 -1.98
N ILE A 331 -17.79 2.18 -1.84
CA ILE A 331 -18.36 3.14 -2.79
C ILE A 331 -18.07 4.59 -2.33
N TYR A 332 -18.00 4.81 -1.01
CA TYR A 332 -17.99 6.06 -0.24
C TYR A 332 -17.40 5.82 1.18
N PRO A 333 -16.08 5.78 1.37
CA PRO A 333 -15.48 5.68 2.70
C PRO A 333 -15.69 7.00 3.43
N ASP A 334 -16.76 7.06 4.22
CA ASP A 334 -17.15 8.20 5.03
C ASP A 334 -16.57 8.04 6.44
N ASP A 335 -15.43 8.69 6.64
CA ASP A 335 -14.78 8.85 7.93
C ASP A 335 -15.67 9.75 8.82
N GLU A 336 -16.38 9.15 9.80
CA GLU A 336 -17.25 9.85 10.77
C GLU A 336 -16.58 11.05 11.47
N SER A 337 -15.23 11.07 11.50
CA SER A 337 -14.45 12.15 12.12
C SER A 337 -14.32 13.42 11.26
N TYR A 338 -14.74 13.39 9.98
CA TYR A 338 -14.64 14.52 9.02
C TYR A 338 -15.99 15.18 8.67
N PHE A 339 -17.08 14.78 9.35
CA PHE A 339 -18.45 15.22 9.03
C PHE A 339 -18.77 16.69 9.31
N ALA A 340 -17.85 17.48 9.87
CA ALA A 340 -18.07 18.90 10.10
C ALA A 340 -17.75 19.81 8.89
N ARG A 341 -17.15 19.31 7.79
CA ARG A 341 -16.66 20.19 6.70
C ARG A 341 -17.10 19.91 5.27
N LYS A 342 -17.98 18.95 4.97
CA LYS A 342 -18.40 18.78 3.56
C LYS A 342 -19.84 18.30 3.34
N LYS A 343 -20.79 19.05 3.87
CA LYS A 343 -22.17 19.11 3.32
C LYS A 343 -22.24 19.82 1.94
N VAL A 344 -21.13 19.93 1.21
CA VAL A 344 -20.99 20.70 -0.06
C VAL A 344 -20.08 19.96 -1.06
N GLN A 345 -20.20 18.63 -1.15
CA GLN A 345 -19.86 17.90 -2.37
C GLN A 345 -20.98 16.88 -2.63
N THR A 346 -22.17 17.42 -2.88
CA THR A 346 -23.12 16.79 -3.80
C THR A 346 -22.35 16.26 -5.00
N GLU A 347 -22.34 14.94 -5.17
CA GLU A 347 -22.54 14.27 -6.45
C GLU A 347 -21.98 15.03 -7.66
N ALA A 348 -20.68 15.31 -7.67
CA ALA A 348 -20.01 15.46 -8.94
C ALA A 348 -19.95 14.05 -9.53
N GLU A 349 -21.08 13.60 -10.09
CA GLU A 349 -21.21 12.36 -10.86
C GLU A 349 -19.93 12.23 -11.68
N SER A 350 -19.11 11.25 -11.30
CA SER A 350 -17.77 11.18 -11.82
C SER A 350 -17.87 11.09 -13.34
N LEU A 351 -17.31 12.09 -14.03
CA LEU A 351 -17.55 12.28 -15.46
C LEU A 351 -17.35 10.95 -16.18
N PRO A 352 -18.30 10.52 -17.03
CA PRO A 352 -18.15 9.28 -17.76
C PRO A 352 -16.91 9.38 -18.66
N TYR A 353 -15.97 8.45 -18.54
CA TYR A 353 -14.74 8.46 -19.34
C TYR A 353 -14.76 7.34 -20.39
N VAL A 354 -13.91 7.48 -21.39
CA VAL A 354 -13.66 6.45 -22.41
C VAL A 354 -12.21 5.99 -22.28
N CYS A 355 -11.96 4.69 -22.45
CA CYS A 355 -10.60 4.18 -22.47
C CYS A 355 -9.80 4.77 -23.63
N SER A 356 -8.65 5.36 -23.34
CA SER A 356 -7.74 5.89 -24.37
C SER A 356 -7.08 4.82 -25.26
N HIS A 357 -7.23 3.54 -24.95
CA HIS A 357 -6.63 2.44 -25.70
C HIS A 357 -7.63 1.69 -26.58
N CYS A 358 -8.83 1.39 -26.07
CA CYS A 358 -9.86 0.64 -26.80
C CYS A 358 -11.08 1.47 -27.21
N GLU A 359 -11.13 2.75 -26.85
CA GLU A 359 -12.23 3.68 -27.18
C GLU A 359 -13.61 3.25 -26.67
N LYS A 360 -13.64 2.41 -25.63
CA LYS A 360 -14.86 1.96 -24.98
C LYS A 360 -15.01 2.59 -23.59
N PRO A 361 -16.24 2.78 -23.05
CA PRO A 361 -16.46 3.41 -21.74
C PRO A 361 -15.66 2.76 -20.60
N ILE A 362 -15.23 3.54 -19.61
CA ILE A 362 -14.55 3.06 -18.38
C ILE A 362 -15.10 3.66 -17.09
#